data_AF-U3A341-F1
#
_entry.id   AF-U3A341-F1
#
_cell.length_a   1.000
_cell.length_b   1.000
_cell.length_c   1.000
_cell.angle_alpha   90.00
_cell.angle_beta   90.00
_cell.angle_gamma   90.00
#
_symmetry.space_group_name_H-M   'P 1'
#
loop_
_entity.id
_entity.type
_entity.pdbx_description
1 polymer ?
#
loop_
_entity_poly.entity_id
_entity_poly.type
_entity_poly.pdbx_seq_one_letter_code
_entity_poly.pdbx_strand_id
1 'polypeptide(L)'
;MVALVSSVAYLGLEARAIEVQCQIAPGMPRFAIVGLPDKAVGESRERVQAALAAMGLSLPPKRITINLSPADLPKEGSHYDLPIALALLAAMGVTDAEQLVDWIAVGELALDGRIVASPGVLLAALHASERQQGLICPATQGAEARWASGIPICAAPDLVSLLNHLKGTQRLPEPQPGEITPTASGPDLRQVKGQESAKRALEIAAAGGHNLLTSGTARPLNAQE
;
A
#
# COMPACT_ATOMS: atom_id res chain seq x y z
N MET A 1 17.88 -13.51 14.84
CA MET A 1 17.92 -12.72 13.59
C MET A 1 16.56 -12.04 13.45
N VAL A 2 16.56 -10.78 13.03
CA VAL A 2 15.33 -10.00 12.78
C VAL A 2 15.34 -9.65 11.29
N ALA A 3 14.26 -9.95 10.58
CA ALA A 3 14.09 -9.50 9.20
C ALA A 3 13.35 -8.16 9.19
N LEU A 4 13.72 -7.29 8.25
CA LEU A 4 13.22 -5.92 8.14
C LEU A 4 12.63 -5.70 6.76
N VAL A 5 11.45 -5.06 6.70
CA VAL A 5 10.81 -4.62 5.46
C VAL A 5 10.29 -3.21 5.65
N SER A 6 10.59 -2.31 4.72
CA SER A 6 10.06 -0.95 4.76
C SER A 6 8.62 -0.91 4.24
N SER A 7 7.80 -0.06 4.84
CA SER A 7 6.44 0.24 4.42
C SER A 7 6.11 1.70 4.76
N VAL A 8 4.86 2.11 4.61
CA VAL A 8 4.41 3.47 4.94
C VAL A 8 3.08 3.48 5.69
N ALA A 9 2.90 4.48 6.53
CA ALA A 9 1.62 4.89 7.08
C ALA A 9 1.18 6.17 6.36
N TYR A 10 -0.13 6.32 6.15
CA TYR A 10 -0.69 7.50 5.50
C TYR A 10 -1.23 8.48 6.55
N LEU A 11 -0.73 9.71 6.52
CA LEU A 11 -1.21 10.82 7.33
C LEU A 11 -1.72 11.93 6.39
N GLY A 12 -3.01 11.89 6.06
CA GLY A 12 -3.57 12.73 5.00
C GLY A 12 -2.96 12.40 3.64
N LEU A 13 -2.27 13.37 3.04
CA LEU A 13 -1.56 13.21 1.76
C LEU A 13 -0.06 12.94 1.94
N GLU A 14 0.40 12.76 3.18
CA GLU A 14 1.80 12.43 3.46
C GLU A 14 1.94 10.93 3.76
N ALA A 15 3.02 10.34 3.25
CA ALA A 15 3.45 9.01 3.62
C ALA A 15 4.60 9.09 4.65
N ARG A 16 4.44 8.38 5.76
CA ARG A 16 5.43 8.28 6.84
C ARG A 16 6.05 6.90 6.81
N ALA A 17 7.38 6.83 6.82
CA ALA A 17 8.11 5.56 6.86
C ALA A 17 7.71 4.71 8.07
N ILE A 18 7.42 3.44 7.80
CA ILE A 18 7.19 2.38 8.77
C ILE A 18 8.20 1.27 8.52
N GLU A 19 8.75 0.72 9.59
CA GLU A 19 9.58 -0.48 9.52
C GLU A 19 8.81 -1.67 10.10
N VAL A 20 8.65 -2.71 9.28
CA VAL A 20 8.04 -3.98 9.68
C VAL A 20 9.16 -4.95 10.03
N GLN A 21 9.25 -5.28 11.32
CA GLN A 21 10.29 -6.15 11.85
C GLN A 21 9.69 -7.50 12.19
N CYS A 22 10.28 -8.59 11.69
CA CYS A 22 9.88 -9.94 12.05
C CYS A 22 10.98 -10.65 12.84
N GLN A 23 10.63 -11.14 14.03
CA GLN A 23 11.48 -12.00 14.83
C GLN A 23 10.83 -13.38 15.01
N ILE A 24 11.60 -14.44 14.74
CA ILE A 24 11.23 -15.82 15.05
C ILE A 24 12.15 -16.30 16.19
N ALA A 25 11.55 -16.59 17.35
CA ALA A 25 12.26 -17.00 18.56
C ALA A 25 11.75 -18.36 19.10
N PRO A 26 12.60 -19.12 19.81
CA PRO A 26 12.14 -20.30 20.55
C PRO A 26 11.05 -19.96 21.58
N GLY A 27 10.16 -20.90 21.85
CA GLY A 27 9.08 -20.76 22.83
C GLY A 27 7.75 -21.32 22.32
N MET A 28 6.69 -21.15 23.12
CA MET A 28 5.35 -21.57 22.73
C MET A 28 4.90 -20.89 21.42
N PRO A 29 4.28 -21.65 20.49
CA PRO A 29 3.77 -21.10 19.25
C PRO A 29 2.82 -19.93 19.52
N ARG A 30 3.18 -18.76 19.01
CA ARG A 30 2.38 -17.54 19.12
C ARG A 30 2.76 -16.62 17.97
N PHE A 31 1.76 -16.01 17.35
CA PHE A 31 1.97 -14.92 16.40
C PHE A 31 1.40 -13.64 17.00
N ALA A 32 2.21 -12.59 17.07
CA ALA A 32 1.81 -11.31 17.64
C ALA A 32 2.22 -10.15 16.75
N ILE A 33 1.34 -9.18 16.61
CA ILE A 33 1.59 -7.90 15.95
C ILE A 33 1.56 -6.80 17.03
N VAL A 34 2.59 -5.97 17.09
CA VAL A 34 2.73 -4.88 18.07
C VAL A 34 3.16 -3.58 17.37
N GLY A 35 3.02 -2.44 18.06
CA GLY A 35 3.33 -1.12 17.51
C GLY A 35 2.11 -0.31 17.11
N LEU A 36 1.08 -0.30 17.96
CA LEU A 36 -0.23 0.36 17.76
C LEU A 36 -0.97 -0.06 16.47
N PRO A 37 -1.21 -1.37 16.25
CA PRO A 37 -2.07 -1.82 15.16
C PRO A 37 -3.54 -1.53 15.48
N ASP A 38 -4.29 -1.09 14.47
CA ASP A 38 -5.76 -1.10 14.51
C ASP A 38 -6.31 -2.54 14.35
N LYS A 39 -7.63 -2.67 14.28
CA LYS A 39 -8.28 -3.96 14.10
C LYS A 39 -7.90 -4.61 12.76
N ALA A 40 -7.86 -3.85 11.67
CA ALA A 40 -7.55 -4.36 10.35
C ALA A 40 -6.12 -4.92 10.30
N VAL A 41 -5.15 -4.18 10.85
CA VAL A 41 -3.76 -4.62 10.98
C VAL A 41 -3.65 -5.83 11.91
N GLY A 42 -4.41 -5.87 13.00
CA GLY A 42 -4.47 -7.04 13.89
C GLY A 42 -4.90 -8.33 13.18
N GLU A 43 -5.86 -8.22 12.25
CA GLU A 43 -6.35 -9.32 11.43
C GLU A 43 -5.40 -9.73 10.29
N SER A 44 -4.31 -8.98 10.06
CA SER A 44 -3.28 -9.35 9.08
C SER A 44 -2.66 -10.70 9.40
N ARG A 45 -2.64 -11.09 10.69
CA ARG A 45 -2.15 -12.40 11.13
C ARG A 45 -2.89 -13.54 10.41
N GLU A 46 -4.22 -13.50 10.42
CA GLU A 46 -5.07 -14.51 9.80
C GLU A 46 -4.88 -14.53 8.28
N ARG A 47 -4.84 -13.34 7.65
CA ARG A 47 -4.69 -13.22 6.19
C ARG A 47 -3.33 -13.69 5.70
N VAL A 48 -2.25 -13.27 6.36
CA VAL A 48 -0.88 -13.69 6.06
C VAL A 48 -0.73 -15.20 6.27
N GLN A 49 -1.27 -15.75 7.36
CA GLN A 49 -1.21 -17.19 7.61
C GLN A 49 -1.92 -17.99 6.51
N ALA A 50 -3.12 -17.56 6.09
CA ALA A 50 -3.87 -18.21 5.02
C ALA A 50 -3.15 -18.10 3.67
N ALA A 51 -2.65 -16.92 3.32
CA ALA A 51 -1.90 -16.67 2.10
C ALA A 51 -0.65 -17.55 1.98
N LEU A 52 0.14 -17.68 3.05
CA LEU A 52 1.30 -18.58 3.08
C LEU A 52 0.89 -20.05 2.96
N ALA A 53 -0.20 -20.46 3.62
CA ALA A 53 -0.73 -21.82 3.51
C ALA A 53 -1.18 -22.16 2.09
N ALA A 54 -1.80 -21.21 1.36
CA ALA A 54 -2.20 -21.37 -0.03
C ALA A 54 -1.00 -21.62 -0.96
N MET A 55 0.18 -21.11 -0.60
CA MET A 55 1.45 -21.35 -1.31
C MET A 55 2.13 -22.68 -0.90
N GLY A 56 1.51 -23.47 -0.03
CA GLY A 56 2.10 -24.70 0.52
C GLY A 56 3.14 -24.47 1.61
N LEU A 57 3.21 -23.26 2.19
CA LEU A 57 4.12 -22.94 3.28
C LEU A 57 3.40 -23.07 4.62
N SER A 58 4.08 -23.69 5.59
CA SER A 58 3.61 -23.75 6.98
C SER A 58 4.37 -22.78 7.85
N LEU A 59 3.67 -22.15 8.79
CA LEU A 59 4.31 -21.33 9.80
C LEU A 59 5.11 -22.22 10.77
N PRO A 60 6.35 -21.83 11.13
CA PRO A 60 7.12 -22.61 12.09
C PRO A 60 6.41 -22.62 13.46
N PRO A 61 6.46 -23.73 14.22
CA PRO A 61 5.88 -23.82 15.56
C PRO A 61 6.76 -23.11 16.59
N LYS A 62 6.96 -21.80 16.39
CA LYS A 62 7.83 -20.92 17.17
C LYS A 62 7.07 -19.65 17.53
N ARG A 63 7.65 -18.82 18.41
CA ARG A 63 7.12 -17.49 18.69
C ARG A 63 7.51 -16.54 17.55
N ILE A 64 6.52 -16.04 16.83
CA ILE A 64 6.64 -15.06 15.76
C ILE A 64 6.16 -13.71 16.32
N THR A 65 6.99 -12.68 16.20
CA THR A 65 6.64 -11.32 16.62
C THR A 65 6.89 -10.37 15.46
N ILE A 66 5.84 -9.67 15.06
CA ILE A 66 5.84 -8.60 14.08
C ILE A 66 5.77 -7.29 14.86
N ASN A 67 6.77 -6.43 14.72
CA ASN A 67 6.79 -5.11 15.31
C ASN A 67 6.70 -4.05 14.21
N LEU A 68 5.75 -3.12 14.34
CA LEU A 68 5.55 -2.01 13.42
C LEU A 68 6.10 -0.73 14.04
N SER A 69 7.26 -0.28 13.57
CA SER A 69 8.01 0.88 14.09
C SER A 69 7.81 2.11 13.19
N PRO A 70 7.72 3.34 13.73
CA PRO A 70 7.88 3.72 15.14
C PRO A 70 6.57 3.57 15.92
N ALA A 71 6.63 3.21 17.21
CA ALA A 71 5.47 2.80 18.01
C ALA A 71 4.51 3.94 18.39
N ASP A 72 4.85 5.20 18.11
CA ASP A 72 4.05 6.40 18.38
C ASP A 72 3.07 6.74 17.25
N LEU A 73 3.29 6.21 16.04
CA LEU A 73 2.40 6.39 14.90
C LEU A 73 1.35 5.26 14.85
N PRO A 74 0.04 5.56 14.78
CA PRO A 74 -0.99 4.55 14.56
C PRO A 74 -0.82 3.84 13.20
N LYS A 75 -1.00 2.52 13.16
CA LYS A 75 -1.01 1.75 11.90
C LYS A 75 -2.43 1.31 11.62
N GLU A 76 -3.01 1.94 10.60
CA GLU A 76 -4.38 1.72 10.16
C GLU A 76 -4.40 1.18 8.73
N GLY A 77 -5.36 0.30 8.45
CA GLY A 77 -5.55 -0.29 7.12
C GLY A 77 -4.83 -1.63 6.91
N SER A 78 -5.24 -2.35 5.87
CA SER A 78 -4.77 -3.72 5.57
C SER A 78 -3.54 -3.76 4.64
N HIS A 79 -3.05 -2.62 4.14
CA HIS A 79 -1.89 -2.55 3.24
C HIS A 79 -0.58 -3.04 3.86
N TYR A 80 -0.57 -3.32 5.17
CA TYR A 80 0.53 -3.96 5.88
C TYR A 80 0.58 -5.48 5.71
N ASP A 81 -0.45 -6.14 5.15
CA ASP A 81 -0.45 -7.59 4.95
C ASP A 81 0.79 -8.04 4.15
N LEU A 82 1.08 -7.37 3.04
CA LEU A 82 2.21 -7.68 2.17
C LEU A 82 3.58 -7.49 2.86
N PRO A 83 3.93 -6.33 3.45
CA PRO A 83 5.22 -6.17 4.14
C PRO A 83 5.36 -7.12 5.35
N ILE A 84 4.27 -7.45 6.05
CA ILE A 84 4.28 -8.46 7.13
C ILE A 84 4.61 -9.85 6.58
N ALA A 85 3.99 -10.25 5.47
CA ALA A 85 4.30 -11.52 4.82
C ALA A 85 5.76 -11.57 4.33
N LEU A 86 6.26 -10.50 3.72
CA LEU A 86 7.65 -10.42 3.25
C LEU A 86 8.66 -10.51 4.41
N ALA A 87 8.43 -9.78 5.50
CA ALA A 87 9.30 -9.84 6.68
C ALA A 87 9.32 -11.25 7.29
N LEU A 88 8.16 -11.93 7.31
CA LEU A 88 8.06 -13.30 7.78
C LEU A 88 8.77 -14.30 6.85
N LEU A 89 8.55 -14.20 5.55
CA LEU A 89 9.21 -15.03 4.53
C LEU A 89 10.73 -14.85 4.59
N ALA A 90 11.21 -13.63 4.80
CA ALA A 90 12.63 -13.34 4.98
C ALA A 90 13.18 -13.95 6.28
N ALA A 91 12.45 -13.82 7.40
CA ALA A 91 12.84 -14.45 8.66
C ALA A 91 12.84 -15.98 8.60
N MET A 92 12.02 -16.57 7.72
CA MET A 92 11.99 -18.00 7.43
C MET A 92 13.08 -18.44 6.44
N GLY A 93 13.81 -17.50 5.82
CA GLY A 93 14.82 -17.78 4.79
C GLY A 93 14.24 -18.15 3.42
N VAL A 94 12.97 -17.85 3.16
CA VAL A 94 12.29 -18.12 1.87
C VAL A 94 12.65 -17.06 0.82
N THR A 95 12.95 -15.84 1.26
CA THR A 95 13.44 -14.73 0.44
C THR A 95 14.63 -14.08 1.12
N ASP A 96 15.46 -13.41 0.34
CA ASP A 96 16.64 -12.70 0.83
C ASP A 96 16.23 -11.41 1.56
N ALA A 97 16.65 -11.27 2.81
CA ALA A 97 16.36 -10.11 3.62
C ALA A 97 17.15 -8.88 3.16
N GLU A 98 18.35 -9.05 2.62
CA GLU A 98 19.21 -7.95 2.18
C GLU A 98 18.60 -7.24 0.98
N GLN A 99 18.06 -8.01 0.04
CA GLN A 99 17.37 -7.45 -1.13
C GLN A 99 16.14 -6.64 -0.76
N LEU A 100 15.41 -7.01 0.30
CA LEU A 100 14.19 -6.31 0.72
C LEU A 100 14.45 -4.92 1.33
N VAL A 101 15.69 -4.62 1.73
CA VAL A 101 16.05 -3.30 2.29
C VAL A 101 15.89 -2.19 1.25
N ASP A 102 16.10 -2.50 -0.02
CA ASP A 102 16.00 -1.55 -1.13
C ASP A 102 14.54 -1.27 -1.56
N TRP A 103 13.56 -1.91 -0.92
CA TRP A 103 12.15 -1.81 -1.28
C TRP A 103 11.27 -1.30 -0.15
N ILE A 104 10.28 -0.50 -0.54
CA ILE A 104 9.09 -0.21 0.25
C ILE A 104 7.99 -1.14 -0.25
N ALA A 105 7.28 -1.82 0.64
CA ALA A 105 6.18 -2.72 0.29
C ALA A 105 4.86 -2.23 0.86
N VAL A 106 3.84 -2.19 0.01
CA VAL A 106 2.45 -1.91 0.37
C VAL A 106 1.53 -2.85 -0.41
N GLY A 107 0.52 -3.40 0.24
CA GLY A 107 -0.45 -4.26 -0.42
C GLY A 107 -1.22 -5.12 0.56
N GLU A 108 -2.44 -5.45 0.16
CA GLU A 108 -3.34 -6.32 0.91
C GLU A 108 -3.19 -7.76 0.42
N LEU A 109 -3.40 -8.73 1.30
CA LEU A 109 -3.35 -10.14 0.92
C LEU A 109 -4.73 -10.77 1.00
N ALA A 110 -5.15 -11.37 -0.11
CA ALA A 110 -6.25 -12.33 -0.09
C ALA A 110 -5.78 -13.65 0.54
N LEU A 111 -6.73 -14.42 1.07
CA LEU A 111 -6.47 -15.71 1.71
C LEU A 111 -5.84 -16.76 0.76
N ASP A 112 -5.94 -16.55 -0.54
CA ASP A 112 -5.38 -17.40 -1.60
C ASP A 112 -3.97 -16.96 -2.07
N GLY A 113 -3.39 -15.94 -1.43
CA GLY A 113 -2.04 -15.45 -1.75
C GLY A 113 -1.98 -14.38 -2.84
N ARG A 114 -3.14 -13.96 -3.39
CA ARG A 114 -3.18 -12.80 -4.29
C ARG A 114 -2.87 -11.51 -3.54
N ILE A 115 -2.16 -10.61 -4.21
CA ILE A 115 -1.90 -9.25 -3.73
C ILE A 115 -2.99 -8.36 -4.31
N VAL A 116 -3.87 -7.86 -3.45
CA VAL A 116 -5.04 -7.06 -3.85
C VAL A 116 -4.78 -5.59 -3.65
N ALA A 117 -5.57 -4.77 -4.34
CA ALA A 117 -5.43 -3.32 -4.32
C ALA A 117 -5.54 -2.78 -2.89
N SER A 118 -4.74 -1.77 -2.59
CA SER A 118 -4.70 -1.11 -1.28
C SER A 118 -4.69 0.41 -1.44
N PRO A 119 -5.21 1.18 -0.47
CA PRO A 119 -5.15 2.64 -0.52
C PRO A 119 -3.72 3.18 -0.56
N GLY A 120 -3.52 4.33 -1.19
CA GLY A 120 -2.31 5.15 -1.07
C GLY A 120 -1.08 4.67 -1.83
N VAL A 121 -1.22 3.76 -2.81
CA VAL A 121 -0.08 3.26 -3.62
C VAL A 121 0.69 4.39 -4.30
N LEU A 122 0.03 5.41 -4.87
CA LEU A 122 0.73 6.57 -5.43
C LEU A 122 1.56 7.32 -4.38
N LEU A 123 1.02 7.54 -3.18
CA LEU A 123 1.74 8.22 -2.09
C LEU A 123 2.94 7.40 -1.64
N ALA A 124 2.80 6.08 -1.55
CA ALA A 124 3.91 5.18 -1.26
C ALA A 124 4.99 5.24 -2.35
N ALA A 125 4.60 5.33 -3.63
CA ALA A 125 5.52 5.46 -4.75
C ALA A 125 6.29 6.79 -4.73
N LEU A 126 5.60 7.91 -4.45
CA LEU A 126 6.24 9.22 -4.28
C LEU A 126 7.23 9.19 -3.10
N HIS A 127 6.85 8.60 -1.97
CA HIS A 127 7.73 8.45 -0.82
C HIS A 127 8.95 7.58 -1.12
N ALA A 128 8.75 6.47 -1.83
CA ALA A 128 9.84 5.61 -2.28
C ALA A 128 10.80 6.38 -3.21
N SER A 129 10.27 7.25 -4.08
CA SER A 129 11.07 8.15 -4.92
C SER A 129 11.91 9.15 -4.14
N GLU A 130 11.36 9.75 -3.09
CA GLU A 130 12.12 10.65 -2.20
C GLU A 130 13.25 9.94 -1.47
N ARG A 131 13.06 8.65 -1.15
CA ARG A 131 14.02 7.81 -0.44
C ARG A 131 14.96 7.02 -1.35
N GLN A 132 14.79 7.13 -2.67
CA GLN A 132 15.56 6.36 -3.67
C GLN A 132 15.44 4.84 -3.47
N GLN A 133 14.27 4.37 -3.01
CA GLN A 133 13.94 2.96 -2.83
C GLN A 133 12.95 2.51 -3.92
N GLY A 134 12.97 1.24 -4.27
CA GLY A 134 11.93 0.66 -5.13
C GLY A 134 10.59 0.52 -4.39
N LEU A 135 9.50 0.32 -5.13
CA LEU A 135 8.18 0.01 -4.57
C LEU A 135 7.72 -1.38 -4.98
N ILE A 136 7.32 -2.21 -4.02
CA ILE A 136 6.53 -3.43 -4.24
C ILE A 136 5.07 -3.10 -3.96
N CYS A 137 4.21 -3.34 -4.95
CA CYS A 137 2.78 -3.01 -4.88
C CYS A 137 1.89 -4.03 -5.61
N PRO A 138 0.56 -3.96 -5.46
CA PRO A 138 -0.36 -4.79 -6.23
C PRO A 138 -0.25 -4.54 -7.74
N ALA A 139 -0.35 -5.59 -8.55
CA ALA A 139 -0.29 -5.50 -10.01
C ALA A 139 -1.33 -4.54 -10.60
N THR A 140 -2.54 -4.53 -10.03
CA THR A 140 -3.66 -3.67 -10.46
C THR A 140 -3.37 -2.17 -10.30
N GLN A 141 -2.45 -1.80 -9.41
CA GLN A 141 -2.06 -0.43 -9.13
C GLN A 141 -0.65 -0.10 -9.61
N GLY A 142 -0.01 -1.00 -10.37
CA GLY A 142 1.32 -0.76 -10.93
C GLY A 142 1.35 0.48 -11.84
N ALA A 143 0.29 0.70 -12.62
CA ALA A 143 0.18 1.86 -13.50
C ALA A 143 0.07 3.19 -12.74
N GLU A 144 -0.56 3.17 -11.56
CA GLU A 144 -0.64 4.30 -10.65
C GLU A 144 0.73 4.56 -10.01
N ALA A 145 1.38 3.51 -9.48
CA ALA A 145 2.71 3.60 -8.90
C ALA A 145 3.77 4.14 -9.87
N ARG A 146 3.67 3.78 -11.17
CA ARG A 146 4.64 4.16 -12.19
C ARG A 146 4.74 5.67 -12.43
N TRP A 147 3.72 6.44 -12.05
CA TRP A 147 3.75 7.90 -12.10
C TRP A 147 4.83 8.51 -11.20
N ALA A 148 5.26 7.81 -10.16
CA ALA A 148 6.46 8.19 -9.42
C ALA A 148 7.70 7.96 -10.31
N SER A 149 8.36 9.04 -10.69
CA SER A 149 9.49 9.00 -11.60
C SER A 149 10.77 8.47 -10.94
N GLY A 150 11.52 7.63 -11.64
CA GLY A 150 12.92 7.35 -11.28
C GLY A 150 13.17 6.22 -10.28
N ILE A 151 12.15 5.43 -9.90
CA ILE A 151 12.32 4.26 -9.03
C ILE A 151 11.87 2.96 -9.70
N PRO A 152 12.47 1.81 -9.32
CA PRO A 152 11.96 0.50 -9.69
C PRO A 152 10.56 0.25 -9.10
N ILE A 153 9.63 -0.23 -9.92
CA ILE A 153 8.30 -0.67 -9.47
C ILE A 153 8.13 -2.16 -9.72
N CYS A 154 7.90 -2.91 -8.66
CA CYS A 154 7.59 -4.34 -8.67
C CYS A 154 6.09 -4.52 -8.40
N ALA A 155 5.30 -4.55 -9.47
CA ALA A 155 3.86 -4.71 -9.40
C ALA A 155 3.49 -6.20 -9.54
N ALA A 156 3.12 -6.84 -8.43
CA ALA A 156 2.93 -8.29 -8.38
C ALA A 156 1.45 -8.69 -8.21
N PRO A 157 0.95 -9.71 -8.93
CA PRO A 157 -0.43 -10.17 -8.79
C PRO A 157 -0.64 -11.08 -7.57
N ASP A 158 0.41 -11.77 -7.12
CA ASP A 158 0.39 -12.74 -6.04
C ASP A 158 1.80 -12.93 -5.44
N LEU A 159 1.85 -13.54 -4.25
CA LEU A 159 3.10 -13.78 -3.53
C LEU A 159 4.06 -14.74 -4.25
N VAL A 160 3.57 -15.72 -5.01
CA VAL A 160 4.43 -16.68 -5.72
C VAL A 160 5.18 -15.95 -6.85
N SER A 161 4.46 -15.18 -7.65
CA SER A 161 5.00 -14.35 -8.72
C SER A 161 6.00 -13.32 -8.19
N LEU A 162 5.71 -12.70 -7.04
CA LEU A 162 6.63 -11.79 -6.35
C LEU A 162 7.91 -12.49 -5.90
N LEU A 163 7.81 -13.66 -5.25
CA LEU A 163 8.99 -14.40 -4.80
C LEU A 163 9.85 -14.88 -5.96
N ASN A 164 9.24 -15.31 -7.06
CA ASN A 164 9.98 -15.68 -8.27
C ASN A 164 10.72 -14.47 -8.89
N HIS A 165 10.12 -13.28 -8.80
CA HIS A 165 10.78 -12.03 -9.18
C HIS A 165 12.00 -11.71 -8.34
N LEU A 166 11.85 -11.72 -7.01
CA LEU A 166 12.95 -11.44 -6.10
C LEU A 166 14.08 -12.48 -6.24
N LYS A 167 13.75 -13.75 -6.49
CA LYS A 167 14.75 -14.80 -6.74
C LYS A 167 15.39 -14.73 -8.13
N GLY A 168 14.90 -13.89 -9.02
CA GLY A 168 15.36 -13.79 -10.41
C GLY A 168 14.97 -14.97 -11.31
N THR A 169 14.07 -15.86 -10.86
CA THR A 169 13.61 -17.02 -11.65
C THR A 169 12.56 -16.62 -12.69
N GLN A 170 11.78 -15.57 -12.44
CA GLN A 170 10.83 -15.00 -13.38
C GLN A 170 10.83 -13.49 -13.24
N ARG A 171 10.84 -12.73 -14.34
CA ARG A 171 10.70 -11.26 -14.26
C ARG A 171 9.24 -10.85 -14.40
N LEU A 172 8.77 -10.04 -13.46
CA LEU A 172 7.51 -9.32 -13.59
C LEU A 172 7.67 -8.22 -14.66
N PRO A 173 6.61 -7.93 -15.43
CA PRO A 173 6.64 -6.84 -16.40
C PRO A 173 6.77 -5.50 -15.68
N GLU A 174 7.56 -4.58 -16.25
CA GLU A 174 7.58 -3.20 -15.76
C GLU A 174 6.24 -2.53 -16.07
N PRO A 175 5.53 -1.99 -15.06
CA PRO A 175 4.26 -1.32 -15.31
C PRO A 175 4.47 -0.08 -16.17
N GLN A 176 3.51 0.17 -17.07
CA GLN A 176 3.46 1.42 -17.83
C GLN A 176 2.62 2.45 -17.06
N PRO A 177 2.94 3.75 -17.14
CA PRO A 177 2.08 4.78 -16.58
C PRO A 177 0.66 4.63 -17.12
N GLY A 178 -0.35 4.76 -16.24
CA GLY A 178 -1.75 4.72 -16.68
C GLY A 178 -2.03 5.81 -17.70
N GLU A 179 -2.96 5.56 -18.63
CA GLU A 179 -3.41 6.61 -19.54
C GLU A 179 -4.21 7.66 -18.76
N ILE A 180 -3.89 8.95 -18.97
CA ILE A 180 -4.76 10.03 -18.51
C ILE A 180 -5.97 10.02 -19.44
N THR A 181 -7.07 9.44 -18.99
CA THR A 181 -8.35 9.65 -19.69
C THR A 181 -8.62 11.15 -19.67
N PRO A 182 -8.69 11.82 -20.84
CA PRO A 182 -9.05 13.23 -20.86
C PRO A 182 -10.38 13.39 -20.13
N THR A 183 -10.45 14.37 -19.23
CA THR A 183 -11.69 14.67 -18.52
C THR A 183 -12.80 14.82 -19.55
N ALA A 184 -13.86 14.02 -19.41
CA ALA A 184 -15.07 14.25 -20.17
C ALA A 184 -15.44 15.72 -19.99
N SER A 185 -15.80 16.41 -21.08
CA SER A 185 -16.26 17.80 -20.99
C SER A 185 -17.53 17.84 -20.14
N GLY A 186 -17.35 18.12 -18.85
CA GLY A 186 -18.44 18.25 -17.89
C GLY A 186 -18.84 19.70 -17.71
N PRO A 187 -19.85 19.95 -16.86
CA PRO A 187 -20.16 21.30 -16.40
C PRO A 187 -18.91 21.93 -15.77
N ASP A 188 -18.49 23.07 -16.32
CA ASP A 188 -17.34 23.84 -15.83
C ASP A 188 -17.86 24.89 -14.82
N LEU A 189 -17.11 25.13 -13.73
CA LEU A 189 -17.41 26.22 -12.80
C LEU A 189 -17.50 27.59 -13.50
N ARG A 190 -16.80 27.77 -14.64
CA ARG A 190 -16.97 28.94 -15.52
C ARG A 190 -18.40 29.15 -16.01
N GLN A 191 -19.17 28.08 -16.15
CA GLN A 191 -20.57 28.11 -16.59
C GLN A 191 -21.53 28.52 -15.46
N VAL A 192 -21.08 28.52 -14.19
CA VAL A 192 -21.90 28.95 -13.05
C VAL A 192 -22.01 30.47 -13.05
N LYS A 193 -23.21 30.96 -13.40
CA LYS A 193 -23.54 32.39 -13.42
C LYS A 193 -24.01 32.86 -12.04
N GLY A 194 -23.57 34.04 -11.63
CA GLY A 194 -24.08 34.73 -10.43
C GLY A 194 -23.51 34.28 -9.08
N GLN A 195 -22.55 33.34 -9.07
CA GLN A 195 -21.92 32.81 -7.85
C GLN A 195 -20.43 33.16 -7.77
N GLU A 196 -20.08 34.43 -8.02
CA GLU A 196 -18.67 34.87 -8.08
C GLU A 196 -17.91 34.67 -6.77
N SER A 197 -18.57 34.90 -5.62
CA SER A 197 -17.97 34.69 -4.29
C SER A 197 -17.68 33.22 -4.02
N ALA A 198 -18.59 32.32 -4.39
CA ALA A 198 -18.41 30.88 -4.24
C ALA A 198 -17.31 30.35 -5.17
N LYS A 199 -17.29 30.78 -6.45
CA LYS A 199 -16.20 30.43 -7.38
C LYS A 199 -14.85 30.91 -6.85
N ARG A 200 -14.78 32.14 -6.35
CA ARG A 200 -13.56 32.69 -5.75
C ARG A 200 -13.13 31.92 -4.50
N ALA A 201 -14.07 31.50 -3.65
CA ALA A 201 -13.75 30.67 -2.50
C ALA A 201 -13.18 29.30 -2.89
N LEU A 202 -13.72 28.67 -3.94
CA LEU A 202 -13.18 27.42 -4.50
C LEU A 202 -11.77 27.61 -5.06
N GLU A 203 -11.51 28.70 -5.79
CA GLU A 203 -10.16 29.04 -6.29
C GLU A 203 -9.15 29.24 -5.16
N ILE A 204 -9.53 29.99 -4.12
CA ILE A 204 -8.66 30.25 -2.97
C ILE A 204 -8.37 28.94 -2.22
N ALA A 205 -9.39 28.09 -2.03
CA ALA A 205 -9.22 26.79 -1.41
C ALA A 205 -8.26 25.91 -2.21
N ALA A 206 -8.43 25.84 -3.54
CA ALA A 206 -7.55 25.08 -4.43
C ALA A 206 -6.10 25.62 -4.41
N ALA A 207 -5.91 26.93 -4.49
CA ALA A 207 -4.59 27.57 -4.45
C ALA A 207 -3.90 27.40 -3.08
N GLY A 208 -4.68 27.35 -2.00
CA GLY A 208 -4.19 27.13 -0.64
C GLY A 208 -4.03 25.67 -0.24
N GLY A 209 -4.39 24.72 -1.11
CA GLY A 209 -4.40 23.29 -0.77
C GLY A 209 -5.41 22.92 0.32
N HIS A 210 -6.47 23.71 0.49
CA HIS A 210 -7.52 23.44 1.48
C HIS A 210 -8.49 22.38 0.97
N ASN A 211 -8.98 21.54 1.89
CA ASN A 211 -10.02 20.58 1.59
C ASN A 211 -11.35 21.29 1.29
N LEU A 212 -12.06 20.81 0.27
CA LEU A 212 -13.37 21.32 -0.12
C LEU A 212 -14.45 20.28 0.19
N LEU A 213 -15.47 20.70 0.92
CA LEU A 213 -16.69 19.92 1.12
C LEU A 213 -17.84 20.65 0.40
N THR A 214 -18.33 20.05 -0.69
CA THR A 214 -19.54 20.52 -1.37
C THR A 214 -20.74 19.75 -0.86
N SER A 215 -21.75 20.44 -0.35
CA SER A 215 -23.02 19.84 0.09
C SER A 215 -24.16 20.45 -0.70
N GLY A 216 -24.99 19.60 -1.31
CA GLY A 216 -26.13 20.00 -2.12
C GLY A 216 -27.12 18.84 -2.28
N THR A 217 -28.38 19.15 -2.61
CA THR A 217 -29.40 18.13 -2.87
C THR A 217 -29.18 17.52 -4.26
N ALA A 218 -29.23 16.18 -4.37
CA ALA A 218 -29.09 15.51 -5.65
C ALA A 218 -30.29 15.84 -6.56
N ARG A 219 -30.01 16.28 -7.79
CA ARG A 219 -31.02 16.37 -8.85
C ARG A 219 -31.26 14.96 -9.40
N PRO A 220 -32.50 14.45 -9.51
CA PRO A 220 -32.75 13.13 -10.08
C PRO A 220 -32.27 13.09 -11.54
N LEU A 221 -31.58 12.00 -11.90
CA LEU A 221 -30.90 11.78 -13.19
C LEU A 221 -31.80 11.80 -14.44
N ASN A 222 -33.11 12.02 -14.31
CA ASN A 222 -34.09 11.92 -15.40
C ASN A 222 -34.94 13.19 -15.64
N ALA A 223 -34.51 14.36 -15.17
CA ALA A 223 -35.13 15.62 -15.61
C ALA A 223 -34.42 16.09 -16.89
N GLN A 224 -34.83 15.53 -18.04
CA GLN A 224 -34.57 16.15 -19.34
C GLN A 224 -35.29 17.51 -19.39
N GLU A 225 -34.64 18.48 -20.03
CA GLU A 225 -35.21 19.80 -20.37
C GLU A 225 -36.48 19.68 -21.22
#